data_AF-A0A142YC82-F1
#
_entry.id   AF-A0A142YC82-F1
#
_cell.length_a   1.000
_cell.length_b   1.000
_cell.length_c   1.000
_cell.angle_alpha   90.00
_cell.angle_beta   90.00
_cell.angle_gamma   90.00
#
_symmetry.space_group_name_H-M   'P 1'
#
loop_
_entity.id
_entity.type
_entity.pdbx_description
1 polymer ?
#
loop_
_entity_poly.entity_id
_entity_poly.type
_entity_poly.pdbx_seq_one_letter_code
_entity_poly.pdbx_strand_id
1 'polypeptide(L)'
;MAEQRDETTWRRSGDAWVIGWGGDDWTLGFVDGRYGLRGGRGGGERLVLRGLAATGRRDGHVFTPESLVGVESFHSRVLATFEPAGWNGLTVRAAWGPCRDGRGLDLEVQASTSTVGELRRMEVLVGTRSGPDGARERRRFVTARDRASAGMSYDGRETAETLAVLETLPVAGPGRPLLFQPTDSPSAYLEFVHPEDFSRVVVETVEGTATDVEYALFGYDLEKGVVLRGRLRGVWLPGATTPEAADEECRLFLHEPPPLRTS
;
A
#
# COMPACT_ATOMS: atom_id res chain seq x y z
N MET A 1 27.55 -21.27 -7.73
CA MET A 1 26.16 -20.75 -7.69
C MET A 1 26.29 -19.25 -7.85
N ALA A 2 25.95 -18.71 -9.02
CA ALA A 2 26.12 -17.28 -9.29
C ALA A 2 25.08 -16.51 -8.48
N GLU A 3 25.53 -15.57 -7.67
CA GLU A 3 24.71 -14.59 -6.97
C GLU A 3 24.03 -13.73 -8.03
N GLN A 4 22.77 -14.04 -8.36
CA GLN A 4 21.98 -13.23 -9.25
C GLN A 4 21.69 -11.93 -8.50
N ARG A 5 22.49 -10.90 -8.75
CA ARG A 5 22.23 -9.56 -8.22
C ARG A 5 20.92 -9.09 -8.84
N ASP A 6 19.87 -8.98 -8.01
CA ASP A 6 18.66 -8.27 -8.40
C ASP A 6 19.08 -6.87 -8.88
N GLU A 7 18.81 -6.56 -10.15
CA GLU A 7 19.03 -5.21 -10.68
C GLU A 7 17.94 -4.29 -10.10
N THR A 8 18.14 -3.84 -8.87
CA THR A 8 17.22 -2.96 -8.14
C THR A 8 17.35 -1.50 -8.59
N THR A 9 17.55 -1.29 -9.88
CA THR A 9 17.63 0.03 -10.51
C THR A 9 16.42 0.19 -11.43
N TRP A 10 15.70 1.30 -11.24
CA TRP A 10 14.59 1.65 -12.10
C TRP A 10 15.04 1.92 -13.54
N ARG A 11 14.37 1.28 -14.49
CA ARG A 11 14.56 1.45 -15.93
C ARG A 11 13.27 2.02 -16.52
N ARG A 12 13.36 3.12 -17.26
CA ARG A 12 12.19 3.66 -17.97
C ARG A 12 11.88 2.81 -19.20
N SER A 13 10.62 2.42 -19.38
CA SER A 13 10.13 1.65 -20.52
C SER A 13 8.82 2.26 -21.02
N GLY A 14 8.91 3.11 -22.05
CA GLY A 14 7.78 3.93 -22.51
C GLY A 14 7.30 4.89 -21.43
N ASP A 15 6.02 4.80 -21.09
CA ASP A 15 5.36 5.60 -20.03
C ASP A 15 5.38 4.93 -18.65
N ALA A 16 6.02 3.76 -18.55
CA ALA A 16 6.14 3.00 -17.31
C ALA A 16 7.60 2.91 -16.83
N TRP A 17 7.76 2.44 -15.60
CA TRP A 17 9.05 2.15 -14.99
C TRP A 17 9.15 0.68 -14.65
N VAL A 18 10.31 0.07 -14.84
CA VAL A 18 10.56 -1.35 -14.60
C VAL A 18 11.67 -1.50 -13.57
N ILE A 19 11.52 -2.44 -12.64
CA ILE A 19 12.55 -2.80 -11.65
C ILE A 19 12.62 -4.32 -11.50
N GLY A 20 13.82 -4.87 -11.36
CA GLY A 20 14.01 -6.26 -10.94
C GLY A 20 13.90 -6.35 -9.42
N TRP A 21 13.01 -7.20 -8.91
CA TRP A 21 12.78 -7.35 -7.48
C TRP A 21 12.14 -8.70 -7.14
N GLY A 22 12.78 -9.46 -6.23
CA GLY A 22 12.28 -10.78 -5.84
C GLY A 22 12.47 -11.86 -6.90
N GLY A 23 13.45 -11.67 -7.80
CA GLY A 23 13.71 -12.56 -8.93
C GLY A 23 12.84 -12.32 -10.18
N ASP A 24 11.91 -11.35 -10.14
CA ASP A 24 11.01 -11.01 -11.25
C ASP A 24 11.13 -9.53 -11.65
N ASP A 25 10.74 -9.22 -12.90
CA ASP A 25 10.56 -7.85 -13.37
C ASP A 25 9.16 -7.32 -12.98
N TRP A 26 9.14 -6.15 -12.35
CA TRP A 26 7.94 -5.44 -11.92
C TRP A 26 7.78 -4.14 -12.71
N THR A 27 6.58 -3.89 -13.21
CA THR A 27 6.25 -2.65 -13.92
C THR A 27 5.42 -1.73 -13.02
N LEU A 28 5.90 -0.51 -12.81
CA LEU A 28 5.21 0.59 -12.16
C LEU A 28 4.55 1.49 -13.22
N GLY A 29 3.23 1.64 -13.14
CA GLY A 29 2.45 2.49 -14.03
C GLY A 29 0.95 2.28 -13.87
N PHE A 30 0.17 2.76 -14.83
CA PHE A 30 -1.27 2.50 -14.87
C PHE A 30 -1.56 1.12 -15.48
N VAL A 31 -2.26 0.27 -14.72
CA VAL A 31 -2.83 -0.98 -15.23
C VAL A 31 -4.23 -1.14 -14.65
N ASP A 32 -5.20 -1.51 -15.48
CA ASP A 32 -6.60 -1.71 -15.08
C ASP A 32 -7.19 -0.53 -14.29
N GLY A 33 -6.76 0.70 -14.62
CA GLY A 33 -7.22 1.94 -13.98
C GLY A 33 -6.61 2.23 -12.60
N ARG A 34 -5.53 1.54 -12.21
CA ARG A 34 -4.83 1.76 -10.94
C ARG A 34 -3.35 2.03 -11.16
N TYR A 35 -2.73 2.82 -10.28
CA TYR A 35 -1.31 3.14 -10.34
C TYR A 35 -0.52 2.38 -9.29
N GLY A 36 0.44 1.55 -9.71
CA GLY A 36 1.24 0.75 -8.78
C GLY A 36 2.07 -0.32 -9.49
N LEU A 37 2.61 -1.27 -8.73
CA LEU A 37 3.44 -2.33 -9.27
C LEU A 37 2.62 -3.53 -9.72
N ARG A 38 2.98 -4.04 -10.88
CA ARG A 38 2.45 -5.29 -11.40
C ARG A 38 3.58 -6.18 -11.86
N GLY A 39 3.54 -7.44 -11.44
CA GLY A 39 4.47 -8.44 -11.95
C GLY A 39 4.15 -8.78 -13.40
N GLY A 40 5.02 -9.56 -14.04
CA GLY A 40 4.80 -10.10 -15.39
C GLY A 40 3.60 -11.05 -15.50
N ARG A 41 3.62 -11.97 -16.46
CA ARG A 41 2.48 -12.90 -16.67
C ARG A 41 2.25 -13.78 -15.44
N GLY A 42 1.10 -13.58 -14.77
CA GLY A 42 0.73 -14.29 -13.54
C GLY A 42 1.13 -13.58 -12.26
N GLY A 43 1.94 -12.52 -12.35
CA GLY A 43 2.32 -11.70 -11.21
C GLY A 43 1.16 -10.84 -10.73
N GLY A 44 0.87 -10.93 -9.43
CA GLY A 44 -0.13 -10.09 -8.79
C GLY A 44 0.23 -8.59 -8.80
N GLU A 45 -0.60 -7.83 -8.11
CA GLU A 45 -0.40 -6.41 -7.83
C GLU A 45 0.30 -6.25 -6.48
N ARG A 46 1.28 -5.34 -6.40
CA ARG A 46 1.98 -5.00 -5.15
C ARG A 46 2.06 -3.50 -4.97
N LEU A 47 1.89 -3.01 -3.73
CA LEU A 47 2.07 -1.59 -3.38
C LEU A 47 1.32 -0.64 -4.33
N VAL A 48 0.03 -0.93 -4.59
CA VAL A 48 -0.80 -0.20 -5.56
C VAL A 48 -1.66 0.84 -4.86
N LEU A 49 -1.74 2.05 -5.42
CA LEU A 49 -2.72 3.05 -5.01
C LEU A 49 -4.11 2.64 -5.48
N ARG A 50 -5.01 2.40 -4.52
CA ARG A 50 -6.36 1.85 -4.76
C ARG A 50 -7.48 2.86 -4.69
N GLY A 51 -7.26 4.00 -4.03
CA GLY A 51 -8.33 4.96 -3.86
C GLY A 51 -8.14 5.91 -2.70
N LEU A 52 -9.20 6.66 -2.44
CA LEU A 52 -9.32 7.57 -1.32
C LEU A 52 -10.62 7.29 -0.56
N ALA A 53 -10.59 7.52 0.74
CA ALA A 53 -11.79 7.57 1.55
C ALA A 53 -11.75 8.75 2.51
N ALA A 54 -12.90 9.29 2.84
CA ALA A 54 -13.12 10.26 3.90
C ALA A 54 -14.51 10.00 4.49
N THR A 55 -14.87 10.72 5.55
CA THR A 55 -16.19 10.56 6.16
C THR A 55 -17.31 10.70 5.11
N GLY A 56 -18.16 9.68 4.98
CA GLY A 56 -19.29 9.67 4.04
C GLY A 56 -18.95 9.48 2.56
N ARG A 57 -17.69 9.25 2.19
CA ARG A 57 -17.29 9.12 0.78
C ARG A 57 -16.09 8.19 0.60
N ARG A 58 -16.16 7.35 -0.43
CA ARG A 58 -15.05 6.53 -0.91
C ARG A 58 -15.00 6.54 -2.42
N ASP A 59 -13.80 6.57 -2.98
CA ASP A 59 -13.57 6.53 -4.42
C ASP A 59 -12.38 5.62 -4.73
N GLY A 60 -12.68 4.45 -5.32
CA GLY A 60 -11.69 3.44 -5.70
C GLY A 60 -11.03 3.67 -7.06
N HIS A 61 -11.37 4.77 -7.75
CA HIS A 61 -10.92 5.08 -9.11
C HIS A 61 -10.40 6.51 -9.22
N VAL A 62 -9.87 7.03 -8.13
CA VAL A 62 -9.48 8.44 -8.00
C VAL A 62 -8.07 8.74 -8.51
N PHE A 63 -7.21 7.73 -8.57
CA PHE A 63 -5.85 7.82 -9.10
C PHE A 63 -5.84 7.39 -10.57
N THR A 64 -6.31 8.29 -11.44
CA THR A 64 -6.36 8.10 -12.89
C THR A 64 -5.29 8.93 -13.60
N PRO A 65 -5.05 8.72 -14.91
CA PRO A 65 -4.18 9.59 -15.70
C PRO A 65 -4.56 11.07 -15.62
N GLU A 66 -5.85 11.40 -15.53
CA GLU A 66 -6.34 12.78 -15.44
C GLU A 66 -5.98 13.44 -14.10
N SER A 67 -5.86 12.65 -13.03
CA SER A 67 -5.41 13.14 -11.72
C SER A 67 -3.90 13.22 -11.59
N LEU A 68 -3.12 12.63 -12.51
CA LEU A 68 -1.67 12.57 -12.44
C LEU A 68 -1.05 13.89 -12.91
N VAL A 69 -0.35 14.56 -12.00
CA VAL A 69 0.39 15.81 -12.28
C VAL A 69 1.73 15.51 -12.93
N GLY A 70 2.43 14.48 -12.46
CA GLY A 70 3.75 14.14 -12.97
C GLY A 70 4.38 12.91 -12.31
N VAL A 71 5.35 12.33 -13.01
CA VAL A 71 6.17 11.21 -12.54
C VAL A 71 7.64 11.56 -12.73
N GLU A 72 8.41 11.47 -11.65
CA GLU A 72 9.82 11.85 -11.61
C GLU A 72 10.66 10.73 -11.03
N SER A 73 11.90 10.56 -11.50
CA SER A 73 12.87 9.66 -10.87
C SER A 73 13.88 10.44 -10.05
N PHE A 74 14.04 10.13 -8.77
CA PHE A 74 14.95 10.81 -7.85
C PHE A 74 15.66 9.82 -6.93
N HIS A 75 16.99 9.88 -6.83
CA HIS A 75 17.80 9.07 -5.89
C HIS A 75 17.34 7.60 -5.78
N SER A 76 17.27 6.91 -6.91
CA SER A 76 16.80 5.51 -7.07
C SER A 76 15.30 5.26 -6.80
N ARG A 77 14.47 6.30 -6.81
CA ARG A 77 13.03 6.19 -6.58
C ARG A 77 12.24 6.74 -7.76
N VAL A 78 11.01 6.27 -7.89
CA VAL A 78 10.01 6.84 -8.80
C VAL A 78 8.93 7.49 -7.94
N LEU A 79 8.70 8.78 -8.14
CA LEU A 79 7.72 9.61 -7.45
C LEU A 79 6.60 9.96 -8.41
N ALA A 80 5.36 9.62 -8.07
CA ALA A 80 4.16 10.09 -8.75
C ALA A 80 3.41 11.11 -7.87
N THR A 81 2.97 12.22 -8.47
CA THR A 81 2.16 13.25 -7.81
C THR A 81 0.77 13.30 -8.44
N PHE A 82 -0.26 13.25 -7.60
CA PHE A 82 -1.66 13.26 -8.00
C PHE A 82 -2.41 14.44 -7.35
N GLU A 83 -3.34 15.03 -8.11
CA GLU A 83 -4.28 16.05 -7.65
C GLU A 83 -5.71 15.65 -8.06
N PRO A 84 -6.37 14.80 -7.27
CA PRO A 84 -7.67 14.29 -7.67
C PRO A 84 -8.79 15.33 -7.63
N ALA A 85 -9.53 15.44 -8.73
CA ALA A 85 -10.63 16.38 -8.86
C ALA A 85 -11.74 16.10 -7.82
N GLY A 86 -12.30 17.18 -7.25
CA GLY A 86 -13.38 17.07 -6.27
C GLY A 86 -12.95 16.54 -4.89
N TRP A 87 -11.65 16.46 -4.60
CA TRP A 87 -11.10 16.13 -3.28
C TRP A 87 -10.49 17.35 -2.58
N ASN A 88 -11.15 18.51 -2.73
CA ASN A 88 -10.88 19.71 -1.95
C ASN A 88 -9.39 20.13 -1.93
N GLY A 89 -8.78 20.18 -3.13
CA GLY A 89 -7.39 20.62 -3.28
C GLY A 89 -6.36 19.68 -2.63
N LEU A 90 -6.68 18.40 -2.52
CA LEU A 90 -5.79 17.33 -2.09
C LEU A 90 -4.68 17.10 -3.13
N THR A 91 -3.46 16.99 -2.63
CA THR A 91 -2.30 16.47 -3.36
C THR A 91 -1.83 15.19 -2.67
N VAL A 92 -1.67 14.11 -3.44
CA VAL A 92 -1.08 12.85 -2.98
C VAL A 92 0.23 12.62 -3.72
N ARG A 93 1.30 12.34 -2.97
CA ARG A 93 2.62 12.00 -3.50
C ARG A 93 2.98 10.59 -3.08
N ALA A 94 3.23 9.71 -4.04
CA ALA A 94 3.60 8.33 -3.79
C ALA A 94 4.98 8.05 -4.40
N ALA A 95 5.92 7.55 -3.59
CA ALA A 95 7.27 7.24 -4.02
C ALA A 95 7.57 5.76 -3.81
N TRP A 96 7.99 5.08 -4.87
CA TRP A 96 8.47 3.71 -4.85
C TRP A 96 9.99 3.70 -4.91
N GLY A 97 10.64 3.02 -3.98
CA GLY A 97 12.11 2.98 -3.91
C GLY A 97 12.63 1.67 -3.35
N PRO A 98 13.73 1.12 -3.90
CA PRO A 98 14.40 0.00 -3.28
C PRO A 98 14.88 0.42 -1.89
N CYS A 99 14.75 -0.48 -0.93
CA CYS A 99 15.30 -0.33 0.40
C CYS A 99 16.22 -1.52 0.68
N ARG A 100 17.19 -1.29 1.57
CA ARG A 100 18.20 -2.29 1.96
C ARG A 100 19.02 -2.74 0.73
N ASP A 101 19.77 -3.82 0.86
CA ASP A 101 20.60 -4.43 -0.22
C ASP A 101 19.75 -5.04 -1.37
N GLY A 102 18.69 -4.35 -1.82
CA GLY A 102 17.83 -4.75 -2.92
C GLY A 102 16.66 -5.68 -2.58
N ARG A 103 16.60 -6.20 -1.35
CA ARG A 103 15.58 -7.19 -0.95
C ARG A 103 14.18 -6.61 -0.73
N GLY A 104 14.07 -5.33 -0.41
CA GLY A 104 12.81 -4.68 -0.12
C GLY A 104 12.51 -3.51 -1.03
N LEU A 105 11.23 -3.15 -1.07
CA LEU A 105 10.72 -2.01 -1.81
C LEU A 105 9.78 -1.21 -0.89
N ASP A 106 10.12 0.05 -0.67
CA ASP A 106 9.30 0.99 0.09
C ASP A 106 8.31 1.71 -0.83
N LEU A 107 7.08 1.85 -0.35
CA LEU A 107 6.09 2.81 -0.83
C LEU A 107 5.87 3.86 0.24
N GLU A 108 6.31 5.08 -0.05
CA GLU A 108 6.04 6.24 0.80
C GLU A 108 4.90 7.06 0.23
N VAL A 109 3.87 7.26 1.02
CA VAL A 109 2.71 8.07 0.66
C VAL A 109 2.71 9.34 1.49
N GLN A 110 2.50 10.46 0.83
CA GLN A 110 2.22 11.72 1.49
C GLN A 110 0.94 12.35 0.96
N ALA A 111 0.20 12.96 1.86
CA ALA A 111 -1.02 13.66 1.53
C ALA A 111 -1.03 15.04 2.19
N SER A 112 -1.41 16.05 1.41
CA SER A 112 -1.55 17.43 1.85
C SER A 112 -2.73 18.07 1.16
N THR A 113 -3.34 19.08 1.77
CA THR A 113 -4.46 19.83 1.17
C THR A 113 -4.19 21.32 1.17
N SER A 114 -4.79 22.02 0.21
CA SER A 114 -4.85 23.48 0.15
C SER A 114 -6.10 24.07 0.84
N THR A 115 -7.04 23.23 1.30
CA THR A 115 -8.31 23.64 1.93
C THR A 115 -8.37 23.31 3.42
N VAL A 116 -9.36 23.84 4.16
CA VAL A 116 -9.48 23.67 5.62
C VAL A 116 -10.80 22.98 5.95
N GLY A 117 -10.77 21.94 6.79
CA GLY A 117 -11.97 21.33 7.38
C GLY A 117 -12.78 20.39 6.46
N GLU A 118 -12.34 20.22 5.20
CA GLU A 118 -13.09 19.51 4.16
C GLU A 118 -12.78 18.00 4.07
N LEU A 119 -11.64 17.55 4.60
CA LEU A 119 -11.15 16.17 4.47
C LEU A 119 -11.05 15.49 5.84
N ARG A 120 -12.21 15.16 6.42
CA ARG A 120 -12.30 14.52 7.73
C ARG A 120 -11.99 13.02 7.66
N ARG A 121 -11.08 12.57 8.53
CA ARG A 121 -10.62 11.16 8.64
C ARG A 121 -10.22 10.58 7.29
N MET A 122 -9.41 11.34 6.56
CA MET A 122 -8.97 11.00 5.22
C MET A 122 -8.07 9.77 5.25
N GLU A 123 -8.33 8.84 4.33
CA GLU A 123 -7.55 7.64 4.09
C GLU A 123 -7.02 7.62 2.66
N VAL A 124 -5.73 7.30 2.49
CA VAL A 124 -5.19 6.85 1.20
C VAL A 124 -5.18 5.33 1.21
N LEU A 125 -5.88 4.73 0.25
CA LEU A 125 -6.02 3.29 0.14
C LEU A 125 -4.87 2.74 -0.69
N VAL A 126 -4.09 1.85 -0.10
CA VAL A 126 -2.97 1.14 -0.74
C VAL A 126 -3.24 -0.34 -0.64
N GLY A 127 -2.90 -1.14 -1.64
CA GLY A 127 -3.05 -2.57 -1.48
C GLY A 127 -2.29 -3.44 -2.44
N THR A 128 -2.42 -4.72 -2.16
CA THR A 128 -1.70 -5.81 -2.79
C THR A 128 -2.67 -6.95 -3.04
N ARG A 129 -2.53 -7.59 -4.20
CA ARG A 129 -3.42 -8.66 -4.63
C ARG A 129 -2.61 -9.73 -5.31
N SER A 130 -2.71 -10.98 -4.86
CA SER A 130 -2.19 -12.14 -5.58
C SER A 130 -2.96 -12.39 -6.87
N GLY A 131 -2.39 -13.18 -7.78
CA GLY A 131 -2.98 -13.46 -9.10
C GLY A 131 -4.45 -13.95 -9.03
N PRO A 132 -5.15 -14.07 -10.17
CA PRO A 132 -6.58 -14.36 -10.19
C PRO A 132 -6.91 -15.68 -9.50
N ASP A 133 -7.54 -15.59 -8.33
CA ASP A 133 -8.21 -16.72 -7.70
C ASP A 133 -9.58 -16.94 -8.34
N GLY A 134 -9.85 -18.19 -8.71
CA GLY A 134 -11.12 -18.63 -9.29
C GLY A 134 -12.34 -18.38 -8.38
N ALA A 135 -13.50 -18.89 -8.80
CA ALA A 135 -14.77 -18.72 -8.11
C ALA A 135 -14.87 -19.53 -6.79
N ARG A 136 -14.07 -19.15 -5.79
CA ARG A 136 -14.07 -19.72 -4.43
C ARG A 136 -14.72 -18.77 -3.43
N GLU A 137 -15.13 -19.31 -2.28
CA GLU A 137 -15.68 -18.51 -1.16
C GLU A 137 -14.63 -17.50 -0.69
N ARG A 138 -15.02 -16.23 -0.66
CA ARG A 138 -14.19 -15.11 -0.23
C ARG A 138 -14.70 -14.58 1.09
N ARG A 139 -13.81 -14.41 2.04
CA ARG A 139 -14.09 -13.76 3.33
C ARG A 139 -13.27 -12.50 3.46
N ARG A 140 -13.86 -11.46 4.04
CA ARG A 140 -13.19 -10.18 4.27
C ARG A 140 -13.14 -9.88 5.74
N PHE A 141 -11.93 -9.58 6.21
CA PHE A 141 -11.68 -9.23 7.60
C PHE A 141 -11.18 -7.80 7.66
N VAL A 142 -11.63 -7.03 8.65
CA VAL A 142 -11.08 -5.70 8.96
C VAL A 142 -10.45 -5.68 10.34
N THR A 143 -9.22 -5.20 10.40
CA THR A 143 -8.51 -4.91 11.65
C THR A 143 -8.29 -3.42 11.74
N ALA A 144 -8.80 -2.79 12.81
CA ALA A 144 -8.57 -1.38 13.09
C ALA A 144 -7.36 -1.19 14.01
N ARG A 145 -6.63 -0.08 13.81
CA ARG A 145 -5.50 0.33 14.66
C ARG A 145 -5.96 0.58 16.10
N ASP A 146 -7.03 1.35 16.25
CA ASP A 146 -7.56 1.77 17.54
C ASP A 146 -9.09 1.85 17.53
N ARG A 147 -9.69 2.21 18.68
CA ARG A 147 -11.13 2.35 18.83
C ARG A 147 -11.73 3.43 17.92
N ALA A 148 -11.02 4.52 17.66
CA ALA A 148 -11.51 5.59 16.79
C ALA A 148 -11.54 5.11 15.33
N SER A 149 -10.49 4.41 14.89
CA SER A 149 -10.43 3.80 13.56
C SER A 149 -11.46 2.69 13.35
N ALA A 150 -11.81 1.93 14.39
CA ALA A 150 -12.86 0.91 14.31
C ALA A 150 -14.23 1.50 13.89
N GLY A 151 -14.52 2.73 14.31
CA GLY A 151 -15.74 3.43 13.90
C GLY A 151 -15.76 3.91 12.45
N MET A 152 -14.60 3.97 11.78
CA MET A 152 -14.48 4.54 10.43
C MET A 152 -15.14 3.68 9.35
N SER A 153 -15.18 2.36 9.52
CA SER A 153 -15.92 1.50 8.57
C SER A 153 -17.41 1.87 8.50
N TYR A 154 -17.96 2.50 9.56
CA TYR A 154 -19.39 2.79 9.69
C TYR A 154 -19.74 4.28 9.50
N ASP A 155 -18.79 5.13 9.12
CA ASP A 155 -19.03 6.57 8.95
C ASP A 155 -19.49 6.98 7.55
N GLY A 156 -20.04 6.01 6.80
CA GLY A 156 -20.58 6.19 5.46
C GLY A 156 -19.55 6.09 4.33
N ARG A 157 -18.28 5.80 4.63
CA ARG A 157 -17.26 5.54 3.60
C ARG A 157 -17.41 4.16 2.94
N GLU A 158 -17.89 3.17 3.67
CA GLU A 158 -18.17 1.83 3.13
C GLU A 158 -19.64 1.69 2.74
N THR A 159 -19.91 0.91 1.68
CA THR A 159 -21.28 0.61 1.26
C THR A 159 -21.92 -0.42 2.19
N ALA A 160 -23.25 -0.45 2.24
CA ALA A 160 -23.99 -1.43 3.03
C ALA A 160 -23.66 -2.88 2.61
N GLU A 161 -23.46 -3.11 1.31
CA GLU A 161 -23.08 -4.41 0.75
C GLU A 161 -21.69 -4.84 1.22
N THR A 162 -20.74 -3.90 1.27
CA THR A 162 -19.39 -4.16 1.78
C THR A 162 -19.44 -4.49 3.27
N LEU A 163 -20.19 -3.71 4.05
CA LEU A 163 -20.34 -3.95 5.49
C LEU A 163 -21.04 -5.27 5.81
N ALA A 164 -21.97 -5.72 4.97
CA ALA A 164 -22.70 -6.99 5.17
C ALA A 164 -21.80 -8.23 5.11
N VAL A 165 -20.65 -8.14 4.43
CA VAL A 165 -19.70 -9.25 4.25
C VAL A 165 -18.39 -9.05 5.03
N LEU A 166 -18.26 -7.94 5.75
CA LEU A 166 -17.04 -7.57 6.47
C LEU A 166 -17.07 -8.11 7.90
N GLU A 167 -16.14 -8.99 8.22
CA GLU A 167 -15.94 -9.47 9.58
C GLU A 167 -14.97 -8.55 10.32
N THR A 168 -15.41 -7.96 11.43
CA THR A 168 -14.57 -7.06 12.23
C THR A 168 -13.77 -7.86 13.25
N LEU A 169 -12.45 -7.81 13.13
CA LEU A 169 -11.54 -8.42 14.09
C LEU A 169 -11.31 -7.49 15.30
N PRO A 170 -10.82 -8.03 16.43
CA PRO A 170 -10.43 -7.21 17.58
C PRO A 170 -9.45 -6.11 17.17
N VAL A 171 -9.56 -4.95 17.81
CA VAL A 171 -8.62 -3.84 17.64
C VAL A 171 -7.22 -4.35 17.95
N ALA A 172 -6.28 -4.11 17.04
CA ALA A 172 -4.91 -4.57 17.21
C ALA A 172 -4.29 -3.94 18.48
N GLY A 173 -3.52 -4.74 19.23
CA GLY A 173 -2.65 -4.18 20.26
C GLY A 173 -1.63 -3.23 19.64
N PRO A 174 -1.17 -2.20 20.38
CA PRO A 174 -0.24 -1.21 19.84
C PRO A 174 1.07 -1.85 19.37
N GLY A 175 1.66 -1.28 18.31
CA GLY A 175 3.08 -1.46 18.01
C GLY A 175 3.50 -2.68 17.19
N ARG A 176 2.57 -3.47 16.64
CA ARG A 176 2.92 -4.57 15.72
C ARG A 176 2.55 -4.20 14.27
N PRO A 177 3.50 -4.18 13.32
CA PRO A 177 3.16 -4.03 11.91
C PRO A 177 2.34 -5.25 11.47
N LEU A 178 1.39 -5.00 10.58
CA LEU A 178 0.60 -6.09 10.01
C LEU A 178 1.44 -6.80 8.95
N LEU A 179 1.57 -8.12 9.11
CA LEU A 179 2.23 -8.98 8.15
C LEU A 179 1.21 -9.54 7.15
N PHE A 180 1.41 -9.26 5.87
CA PHE A 180 0.70 -9.95 4.80
C PHE A 180 1.67 -10.89 4.07
N GLN A 181 1.29 -12.17 3.96
CA GLN A 181 2.02 -13.17 3.19
C GLN A 181 1.08 -13.84 2.17
N PRO A 182 1.24 -13.54 0.87
CA PRO A 182 0.52 -14.22 -0.19
C PRO A 182 1.07 -15.63 -0.44
N THR A 183 0.21 -16.56 -0.81
CA THR A 183 0.55 -17.99 -0.97
C THR A 183 1.10 -18.37 -2.33
N ASP A 184 1.03 -17.49 -3.34
CA ASP A 184 1.37 -17.81 -4.73
C ASP A 184 2.87 -17.73 -5.04
N SER A 185 3.73 -17.51 -4.04
CA SER A 185 5.16 -17.41 -4.27
C SER A 185 5.99 -18.48 -3.55
N PRO A 186 6.90 -19.19 -4.26
CA PRO A 186 7.92 -20.04 -3.62
C PRO A 186 8.90 -19.23 -2.76
N SER A 187 8.93 -17.90 -2.92
CA SER A 187 9.61 -16.94 -2.07
C SER A 187 8.62 -16.25 -1.12
N ALA A 188 9.02 -16.14 0.13
CA ALA A 188 8.23 -15.56 1.19
C ALA A 188 8.09 -14.03 1.04
N TYR A 189 7.05 -13.57 0.35
CA TYR A 189 6.71 -12.15 0.31
C TYR A 189 6.11 -11.71 1.63
N LEU A 190 6.61 -10.60 2.17
CA LEU A 190 6.09 -9.96 3.36
C LEU A 190 5.78 -8.50 3.07
N GLU A 191 4.66 -8.01 3.58
CA GLU A 191 4.40 -6.57 3.65
C GLU A 191 4.29 -6.08 5.08
N PHE A 192 4.78 -4.86 5.29
CA PHE A 192 4.75 -4.16 6.55
C PHE A 192 4.19 -2.76 6.35
N VAL A 193 3.39 -2.30 7.31
CA VAL A 193 2.97 -0.91 7.45
C VAL A 193 3.23 -0.46 8.88
N HIS A 194 3.69 0.78 9.07
CA HIS A 194 3.95 1.27 10.42
C HIS A 194 2.62 1.37 11.19
N PRO A 195 2.54 0.92 12.46
CA PRO A 195 1.30 0.91 13.24
C PRO A 195 0.60 2.27 13.35
N GLU A 196 1.35 3.37 13.24
CA GLU A 196 0.81 4.73 13.33
C GLU A 196 0.35 5.29 11.98
N ASP A 197 0.77 4.66 10.88
CA ASP A 197 0.56 5.16 9.51
C ASP A 197 -0.75 4.69 8.90
N PHE A 198 -1.45 3.72 9.51
CA PHE A 198 -2.73 3.20 9.04
C PHE A 198 -3.84 3.40 10.07
N SER A 199 -5.07 3.54 9.59
CA SER A 199 -6.29 3.50 10.42
C SER A 199 -6.84 2.07 10.50
N ARG A 200 -6.90 1.37 9.38
CA ARG A 200 -7.38 0.00 9.29
C ARG A 200 -6.74 -0.76 8.14
N VAL A 201 -6.81 -2.08 8.21
CA VAL A 201 -6.41 -3.00 7.16
C VAL A 201 -7.57 -3.94 6.88
N VAL A 202 -7.88 -4.12 5.59
CA VAL A 202 -8.86 -5.08 5.11
C VAL A 202 -8.12 -6.21 4.39
N VAL A 203 -8.36 -7.45 4.80
CA VAL A 203 -7.76 -8.64 4.19
C VAL A 203 -8.86 -9.50 3.60
N GLU A 204 -8.75 -9.84 2.32
CA GLU A 204 -9.56 -10.88 1.67
C GLU A 204 -8.82 -12.21 1.76
N THR A 205 -9.54 -13.25 2.17
CA THR A 205 -9.04 -14.63 2.16
C THR A 205 -9.91 -15.55 1.32
N VAL A 206 -9.28 -16.54 0.70
CA VAL A 206 -9.91 -17.64 -0.02
C VAL A 206 -9.46 -18.95 0.63
N GLU A 207 -10.38 -19.77 1.12
CA GLU A 207 -10.05 -21.04 1.80
C GLU A 207 -9.01 -20.88 2.95
N GLY A 208 -9.06 -19.74 3.66
CA GLY A 208 -8.14 -19.41 4.77
C GLY A 208 -6.79 -18.82 4.34
N THR A 209 -6.57 -18.67 3.04
CA THR A 209 -5.37 -18.08 2.44
C THR A 209 -5.58 -16.61 2.13
N ALA A 210 -4.65 -15.72 2.49
CA ALA A 210 -4.76 -14.29 2.20
C ALA A 210 -4.39 -14.00 0.73
N THR A 211 -5.31 -13.36 0.00
CA THR A 211 -5.21 -13.16 -1.46
C THR A 211 -5.25 -11.70 -1.86
N ASP A 212 -5.81 -10.84 -1.01
CA ASP A 212 -5.88 -9.40 -1.20
C ASP A 212 -5.72 -8.71 0.16
N VAL A 213 -4.94 -7.63 0.20
CA VAL A 213 -4.84 -6.73 1.35
C VAL A 213 -5.00 -5.29 0.90
N GLU A 214 -5.76 -4.51 1.67
CA GLU A 214 -5.90 -3.07 1.52
C GLU A 214 -5.58 -2.39 2.87
N TYR A 215 -4.56 -1.55 2.85
CA TYR A 215 -4.20 -0.65 3.94
C TYR A 215 -4.87 0.70 3.71
N ALA A 216 -5.63 1.15 4.69
CA ALA A 216 -6.13 2.51 4.73
C ALA A 216 -5.15 3.36 5.54
N LEU A 217 -4.32 4.14 4.86
CA LEU A 217 -3.32 4.99 5.51
C LEU A 217 -3.99 6.19 6.18
N PHE A 218 -3.47 6.59 7.34
CA PHE A 218 -3.86 7.75 8.16
C PHE A 218 -5.16 7.60 8.96
N GLY A 219 -6.30 7.96 8.38
CA GLY A 219 -7.57 8.13 9.10
C GLY A 219 -7.64 9.38 9.99
N TYR A 220 -6.82 10.40 9.71
CA TYR A 220 -6.84 11.68 10.42
C TYR A 220 -7.52 12.77 9.61
N ASP A 221 -7.97 13.83 10.26
CA ASP A 221 -8.43 15.02 9.57
C ASP A 221 -7.24 15.68 8.87
N LEU A 222 -7.40 16.00 7.59
CA LEU A 222 -6.38 16.66 6.81
C LEU A 222 -6.73 18.15 6.67
N GLU A 223 -5.91 18.99 7.29
CA GLU A 223 -6.04 20.45 7.27
C GLU A 223 -4.92 21.11 6.44
N LYS A 224 -5.20 22.33 5.96
CA LYS A 224 -4.21 23.15 5.27
C LYS A 224 -2.95 23.32 6.12
N GLY A 225 -1.79 23.04 5.52
CA GLY A 225 -0.49 23.14 6.18
C GLY A 225 -0.07 21.87 6.93
N VAL A 226 -0.96 20.89 7.08
CA VAL A 226 -0.61 19.55 7.57
C VAL A 226 -0.18 18.68 6.39
N VAL A 227 0.89 17.91 6.61
CA VAL A 227 1.35 16.88 5.68
C VAL A 227 1.35 15.55 6.41
N LEU A 228 0.46 14.66 6.00
CA LEU A 228 0.44 13.28 6.46
C LEU A 228 1.49 12.48 5.68
N ARG A 229 2.21 11.60 6.36
CA ARG A 229 3.26 10.77 5.77
C ARG A 229 3.12 9.36 6.31
N GLY A 230 3.15 8.39 5.41
CA GLY A 230 3.08 6.98 5.76
C GLY A 230 4.00 6.17 4.88
N ARG A 231 4.47 5.03 5.41
CA ARG A 231 5.34 4.10 4.69
C ARG A 231 4.80 2.68 4.78
N LEU A 232 4.77 2.02 3.62
CA LEU A 232 4.68 0.57 3.52
C LEU A 232 5.97 0.01 2.96
N ARG A 233 6.27 -1.23 3.30
CA ARG A 233 7.41 -1.98 2.77
C ARG A 233 6.97 -3.36 2.33
N GLY A 234 7.30 -3.72 1.10
CA GLY A 234 7.31 -5.11 0.66
C GLY A 234 8.73 -5.68 0.76
N VAL A 235 8.88 -6.94 1.15
CA VAL A 235 10.16 -7.66 1.20
C VAL A 235 10.00 -9.06 0.63
N TRP A 236 10.95 -9.50 -0.19
CA TRP A 236 11.08 -10.90 -0.57
C TRP A 236 12.14 -11.56 0.30
N LEU A 237 11.74 -12.61 1.02
CA LEU A 237 12.67 -13.44 1.77
C LEU A 237 13.11 -14.66 0.94
N PRO A 238 14.41 -14.99 0.94
CA PRO A 238 14.92 -16.18 0.28
C PRO A 238 14.50 -17.43 1.07
N GLY A 239 13.75 -18.33 0.44
CA GLY A 239 13.28 -19.60 1.05
C GLY A 239 11.97 -19.45 1.83
N ALA A 240 11.65 -20.45 2.67
CA ALA A 240 10.45 -20.43 3.50
C ALA A 240 10.56 -19.37 4.61
N THR A 241 9.51 -18.58 4.83
CA THR A 241 9.44 -17.63 5.95
C THR A 241 9.57 -18.39 7.26
N THR A 242 10.62 -18.10 8.04
CA THR A 242 10.58 -18.44 9.47
C THR A 242 9.98 -17.25 10.23
N PRO A 243 9.23 -17.49 11.33
CA PRO A 243 8.72 -16.40 12.17
C PRO A 243 9.84 -15.44 12.63
N GLU A 244 11.02 -15.97 12.91
CA GLU A 244 12.18 -15.17 13.34
C GLU A 244 12.67 -14.22 12.25
N ALA A 245 12.69 -14.66 10.99
CA ALA A 245 13.08 -13.81 9.86
C ALA A 245 12.07 -12.69 9.62
N ALA A 246 10.77 -12.99 9.75
CA ALA A 246 9.71 -11.99 9.65
C ALA A 246 9.78 -10.96 10.80
N ASP A 247 10.02 -11.42 12.03
CA ASP A 247 10.19 -10.56 13.21
C ASP A 247 11.43 -9.66 13.08
N GLU A 248 12.52 -10.18 12.52
CA GLU A 248 13.73 -9.40 12.25
C GLU A 248 13.48 -8.29 11.22
N GLU A 249 12.86 -8.60 10.08
CA GLU A 249 12.50 -7.60 9.07
C GLU A 249 11.53 -6.54 9.63
N CYS A 250 10.54 -6.97 10.42
CA CYS A 250 9.63 -6.09 11.13
C CYS A 250 10.38 -5.11 12.04
N ARG A 251 11.27 -5.62 12.89
CA ARG A 251 12.08 -4.78 13.79
C ARG A 251 12.92 -3.77 13.02
N LEU A 252 13.51 -4.19 11.90
CA LEU A 252 14.35 -3.32 11.08
C LEU A 252 13.51 -2.24 10.39
N PHE A 253 12.34 -2.58 9.86
CA PHE A 253 11.41 -1.62 9.31
C PHE A 253 10.97 -0.55 10.33
N LEU A 254 10.72 -0.92 11.59
CA LEU A 254 10.34 0.03 12.64
C LEU A 254 11.47 0.98 13.05
N HIS A 255 12.72 0.53 12.97
CA HIS A 255 13.88 1.33 13.38
C HIS A 255 14.53 2.13 12.25
N GLU A 256 14.29 1.77 11.00
CA GLU A 256 14.80 2.52 9.86
C GLU A 256 14.03 3.84 9.71
N PRO A 257 14.69 5.01 9.85
CA PRO A 257 14.00 6.29 9.71
C PRO A 257 13.38 6.39 8.31
N PRO A 258 12.22 7.06 8.18
CA PRO A 258 11.75 7.44 6.86
C PRO A 258 12.85 8.29 6.20
N PRO A 259 13.20 7.99 4.95
CA PRO A 259 14.28 8.66 4.25
C PRO A 259 14.03 10.17 4.24
N LEU A 260 15.03 10.90 4.69
CA LEU A 260 15.00 12.35 4.78
C LEU A 260 14.76 12.92 3.37
N ARG A 261 13.67 13.68 3.19
CA ARG A 261 13.45 14.42 1.95
C ARG A 261 14.48 15.55 1.84
N THR A 262 15.07 15.68 0.66
CA THR A 262 15.49 16.98 0.16
C THR A 262 14.27 17.69 -0.42
N SER A 263 14.05 18.90 0.08
CA SER A 263 13.28 19.98 -0.53
C SER A 263 13.67 20.25 -1.98
#